data_AF-A0A7J7DBL9-F1
#
_entry.id   AF-A0A7J7DBL9-F1
#
_cell.length_a   1.000
_cell.length_b   1.000
_cell.length_c   1.000
_cell.angle_alpha   90.00
_cell.angle_beta   90.00
_cell.angle_gamma   90.00
#
_symmetry.space_group_name_H-M   'P 1'
#
loop_
_entity.id
_entity.type
_entity.pdbx_description
1 polymer ?
#
loop_
_entity_poly.entity_id
_entity_poly.type
_entity_poly.pdbx_seq_one_letter_code
_entity_poly.pdbx_strand_id
1 'polypeptide(L)'
;MEEVKYVPGDYSLQDCSARIMSSEIIELGEESKSLVVADDVYVAVGKDDLDVLKWVLDHAVSPSTRVFLVRVFPPITHISTPVGRVSKSQLSREVLRVYTNEENNKRRKLMEKYIRLCNDAKVTVDTMFVESKAIAKAIVDLVPVLNITKLVIGSKSPPCSSQYAEESWQKLRKGEFVKKNAPDYCEVTIIHGGKKTVDSEQDTEPLQSSSLPRSNKKDNFQRNIFDCACFTGLKLRIVKICTAPRGIHVKDS
;
A
#
# COMPACT_ATOMS: atom_id res chain seq x y z
N MET A 1 51.43 21.21 34.62
CA MET A 1 51.07 19.84 35.04
C MET A 1 50.02 19.36 34.06
N GLU A 2 50.19 18.34 33.24
CA GLU A 2 51.28 17.41 32.94
C GLU A 2 50.87 16.74 31.61
N GLU A 3 51.82 16.31 30.79
CA GLU A 3 51.55 15.49 29.60
C GLU A 3 50.92 14.15 29.98
N VAL A 4 50.03 13.61 29.13
CA VAL A 4 49.86 12.15 29.04
C VAL A 4 49.87 11.71 27.59
N LYS A 5 50.95 10.99 27.28
CA LYS A 5 51.31 10.32 26.04
C LYS A 5 50.39 9.14 25.76
N TYR A 6 50.10 8.94 24.48
CA TYR A 6 49.59 7.71 23.91
C TYR A 6 50.73 6.66 23.84
N VAL A 7 50.49 5.46 24.39
CA VAL A 7 51.28 4.25 24.14
C VAL A 7 50.34 3.03 24.10
N PRO A 8 50.47 2.13 23.11
CA PRO A 8 49.63 0.94 22.93
C PRO A 8 50.20 -0.30 23.67
N GLY A 9 49.37 -1.32 23.90
CA GLY A 9 49.81 -2.58 24.52
C GLY A 9 48.92 -3.79 24.17
N ASP A 10 49.36 -4.54 23.16
CA ASP A 10 49.77 -5.95 23.22
C ASP A 10 48.89 -7.09 23.80
N TYR A 11 48.63 -8.05 22.88
CA TYR A 11 48.65 -9.53 22.98
C TYR A 11 48.05 -10.25 24.21
N SER A 12 47.09 -11.16 23.97
CA SER A 12 47.39 -12.60 23.84
C SER A 12 46.13 -13.48 23.83
N LEU A 13 46.13 -14.46 22.93
CA LEU A 13 45.30 -15.66 22.99
C LEU A 13 45.79 -16.55 24.14
N GLN A 14 44.88 -17.13 24.92
CA GLN A 14 45.17 -18.40 25.57
C GLN A 14 43.94 -19.28 25.77
N ASP A 15 44.07 -20.45 25.14
CA ASP A 15 43.24 -21.65 25.14
C ASP A 15 43.19 -22.32 26.52
N CYS A 16 42.09 -23.03 26.83
CA CYS A 16 42.14 -24.43 27.25
C CYS A 16 40.77 -24.99 27.68
N SER A 17 40.38 -26.04 26.96
CA SER A 17 39.94 -27.34 27.47
C SER A 17 38.48 -27.53 27.95
N ALA A 18 37.86 -28.48 27.25
CA ALA A 18 36.54 -29.07 27.44
C ALA A 18 36.22 -29.60 28.85
N ARG A 19 34.95 -29.49 29.23
CA ARG A 19 34.23 -30.56 29.93
C ARG A 19 32.88 -30.80 29.25
N ILE A 20 32.73 -32.03 28.77
CA ILE A 20 31.49 -32.63 28.31
C ILE A 20 30.59 -32.86 29.53
N MET A 21 29.35 -32.40 29.48
CA MET A 21 28.20 -33.01 30.15
C MET A 21 27.03 -32.92 29.18
N SER A 22 26.68 -34.05 28.57
CA SER A 22 25.44 -34.24 27.83
C SER A 22 24.29 -34.64 28.76
N SER A 23 23.08 -34.50 28.23
CA SER A 23 21.73 -34.76 28.76
C SER A 23 21.11 -33.45 29.27
N GLU A 24 20.02 -32.93 28.72
CA GLU A 24 18.82 -33.61 28.23
C GLU A 24 18.07 -32.62 27.31
N ILE A 25 17.46 -33.11 26.22
CA ILE A 25 16.71 -32.28 25.28
C ILE A 25 15.44 -31.80 25.98
N ILE A 26 15.37 -30.51 26.32
CA ILE A 26 14.06 -29.86 26.45
C ILE A 26 13.69 -29.42 25.05
N GLU A 27 12.72 -30.14 24.48
CA GLU A 27 12.03 -29.79 23.25
C GLU A 27 11.33 -28.44 23.50
N LEU A 28 12.06 -27.34 23.28
CA LEU A 28 11.44 -26.03 23.12
C LEU A 28 10.64 -26.15 21.83
N GLY A 29 9.35 -26.42 22.02
CA GLY A 29 8.38 -26.52 20.96
C GLY A 29 8.65 -25.42 19.95
N GLU A 30 8.80 -25.82 18.69
CA GLU A 30 8.79 -24.92 17.57
C GLU A 30 7.55 -24.05 17.73
N GLU A 31 7.73 -22.84 18.29
CA GLU A 31 6.77 -21.78 18.09
C GLU A 31 6.91 -21.45 16.62
N SER A 32 6.20 -22.24 15.83
CA SER A 32 5.63 -21.84 14.58
C SER A 32 4.99 -20.49 14.89
N LYS A 33 5.75 -19.41 14.68
CA LYS A 33 5.18 -18.13 14.32
C LYS A 33 4.36 -18.48 13.10
N SER A 34 3.11 -18.85 13.33
CA SER A 34 2.13 -18.92 12.28
C SER A 34 2.34 -17.61 11.55
N LEU A 35 2.69 -17.71 10.28
CA LEU A 35 2.63 -16.58 9.39
C LEU A 35 1.16 -16.21 9.46
N VAL A 36 0.79 -15.37 10.42
CA VAL A 36 -0.45 -14.63 10.39
C VAL A 36 -0.28 -13.83 9.13
N VAL A 37 -0.79 -14.39 8.04
CA VAL A 37 -0.99 -13.71 6.77
C VAL A 37 -1.88 -12.57 7.20
N ALA A 38 -1.25 -11.43 7.45
CA ALA A 38 -1.95 -10.26 7.91
C ALA A 38 -2.99 -9.99 6.82
N ASP A 39 -4.26 -9.98 7.22
CA ASP A 39 -5.35 -9.75 6.29
C ASP A 39 -5.34 -8.26 5.95
N ASP A 40 -4.45 -7.88 5.03
CA ASP A 40 -4.17 -6.50 4.70
C ASP A 40 -5.15 -6.03 3.61
N VAL A 41 -5.96 -5.03 3.94
CA VAL A 41 -6.93 -4.44 3.00
C VAL A 41 -6.47 -3.05 2.60
N TYR A 42 -6.23 -2.85 1.30
CA TYR A 42 -5.86 -1.55 0.75
C TYR A 42 -7.11 -0.81 0.30
N VAL A 43 -7.25 0.46 0.69
CA VAL A 43 -8.41 1.30 0.35
C VAL A 43 -7.94 2.54 -0.38
N ALA A 44 -8.28 2.64 -1.67
CA ALA A 44 -8.00 3.83 -2.47
C ALA A 44 -9.04 4.92 -2.18
N VAL A 45 -8.62 5.98 -1.49
CA VAL A 45 -9.54 7.02 -0.98
C VAL A 45 -9.51 8.32 -1.79
N GLY A 46 -10.72 8.80 -2.08
CA GLY A 46 -11.11 10.05 -2.74
C GLY A 46 -11.21 11.26 -1.81
N LYS A 47 -11.76 12.35 -2.35
CA LYS A 47 -12.19 13.51 -1.55
C LYS A 47 -13.44 13.19 -0.71
N ASP A 48 -14.31 12.32 -1.24
CA ASP A 48 -15.68 12.13 -0.77
C ASP A 48 -16.00 10.63 -0.61
N ASP A 49 -15.03 9.83 -0.16
CA ASP A 49 -15.13 8.36 -0.17
C ASP A 49 -15.29 7.81 1.26
N LEU A 50 -16.05 8.52 2.10
CA LEU A 50 -16.32 8.11 3.49
C LEU A 50 -17.24 6.90 3.56
N ASP A 51 -18.19 6.82 2.65
CA ASP A 51 -19.09 5.68 2.47
C ASP A 51 -18.31 4.41 2.10
N VAL A 52 -17.28 4.55 1.26
CA VAL A 52 -16.36 3.46 0.90
C VAL A 52 -15.65 2.94 2.14
N LEU A 53 -15.05 3.82 2.94
CA LEU A 53 -14.34 3.41 4.14
C LEU A 53 -15.27 2.77 5.17
N LYS A 54 -16.47 3.32 5.38
CA LYS A 54 -17.48 2.71 6.25
C LYS A 54 -17.83 1.31 5.81
N TRP A 55 -18.09 1.12 4.52
CA TRP A 55 -18.36 -0.21 3.97
C TRP A 55 -17.22 -1.19 4.26
N VAL A 56 -15.96 -0.75 4.10
CA VAL A 56 -14.77 -1.57 4.43
C VAL A 56 -14.76 -1.97 5.90
N LEU A 57 -14.97 -1.01 6.81
CA LEU A 57 -15.00 -1.27 8.25
C LEU A 57 -16.12 -2.25 8.64
N ASP A 58 -17.26 -2.17 7.95
CA ASP A 58 -18.45 -2.99 8.24
C ASP A 58 -18.37 -4.42 7.64
N HIS A 59 -17.64 -4.62 6.53
CA HIS A 59 -17.72 -5.87 5.74
C HIS A 59 -16.38 -6.55 5.45
N ALA A 60 -15.27 -5.80 5.46
CA ALA A 60 -13.97 -6.30 5.00
C ALA A 60 -12.91 -6.35 6.12
N VAL A 61 -13.26 -5.90 7.33
CA VAL A 61 -12.36 -5.90 8.48
C VAL A 61 -12.70 -7.05 9.44
N SER A 62 -11.67 -7.83 9.76
CA SER A 62 -11.65 -8.81 10.84
C SER A 62 -10.69 -8.35 11.97
N PRO A 63 -10.71 -8.97 13.17
CA PRO A 63 -9.87 -8.53 14.30
C PRO A 63 -8.35 -8.46 14.03
N SER A 64 -7.86 -9.21 13.04
CA SER A 64 -6.45 -9.21 12.61
C SER A 64 -6.19 -8.37 11.35
N THR A 65 -7.22 -7.73 10.79
CA THR A 65 -7.11 -6.94 9.56
C THR A 65 -6.36 -5.65 9.81
N ARG A 66 -5.46 -5.31 8.89
CA ARG A 66 -4.83 -3.99 8.83
C ARG A 66 -5.32 -3.26 7.59
N VAL A 67 -5.70 -2.00 7.76
CA VAL A 67 -6.21 -1.17 6.67
C VAL A 67 -5.12 -0.23 6.19
N PHE A 68 -4.85 -0.24 4.88
CA PHE A 68 -3.92 0.68 4.24
C PHE A 68 -4.70 1.74 3.45
N LEU A 69 -4.75 2.98 3.94
CA LEU A 69 -5.38 4.09 3.24
C LEU A 69 -4.44 4.65 2.18
N VAL A 70 -4.80 4.49 0.91
CA VAL A 70 -4.01 4.93 -0.25
C VAL A 70 -4.62 6.17 -0.87
N ARG A 71 -3.88 7.27 -0.90
CA ARG A 71 -4.27 8.51 -1.58
C ARG A 71 -3.33 8.82 -2.72
N VAL A 72 -3.84 8.75 -3.95
CA VAL A 72 -3.13 9.25 -5.14
C VAL A 72 -3.50 10.71 -5.38
N PHE A 73 -2.52 11.57 -5.61
CA PHE A 73 -2.71 12.99 -5.89
C PHE A 73 -1.78 13.47 -7.03
N PRO A 74 -2.21 14.45 -7.83
CA PRO A 74 -1.39 14.94 -8.93
C PRO A 74 -0.21 15.80 -8.43
N PRO A 75 0.94 15.75 -9.12
CA PRO A 75 2.07 16.64 -8.84
C PRO A 75 1.71 18.11 -9.07
N ILE A 76 2.25 18.98 -8.23
CA ILE A 76 2.11 20.44 -8.39
C ILE A 76 2.96 20.88 -9.58
N THR A 77 2.28 21.22 -10.67
CA THR A 77 2.90 21.74 -11.91
C THR A 77 2.59 23.21 -12.13
N HIS A 78 1.45 23.67 -11.61
CA HIS A 78 0.94 25.03 -11.74
C HIS A 78 0.24 25.44 -10.46
N ILE A 79 0.24 26.74 -10.17
CA ILE A 79 -0.57 27.35 -9.12
C ILE A 79 -1.71 28.12 -9.80
N SER A 80 -2.94 27.90 -9.33
CA SER A 80 -4.07 28.76 -9.70
C SER A 80 -4.02 30.03 -8.87
N THR A 81 -3.97 31.19 -9.53
CA THR A 81 -4.06 32.53 -8.93
C THR A 81 -5.33 33.21 -9.46
N PRO A 82 -5.81 34.30 -8.83
CA PRO A 82 -7.00 35.02 -9.31
C PRO A 82 -6.88 35.52 -10.76
N VAL A 83 -5.65 35.75 -11.23
CA VAL A 83 -5.34 36.26 -12.57
C VAL A 83 -4.97 35.18 -13.58
N GLY A 84 -5.02 33.90 -13.20
CA GLY A 84 -4.76 32.78 -14.12
C GLY A 84 -3.96 31.64 -13.50
N ARG A 85 -3.15 30.96 -14.31
CA ARG A 85 -2.31 29.84 -13.87
C ARG A 85 -0.85 30.20 -14.07
N VAL A 86 -0.06 30.05 -13.02
CA VAL A 86 1.38 30.31 -13.05
C VAL A 86 2.12 28.98 -13.01
N SER A 87 3.09 28.79 -13.91
CA SER A 87 3.92 27.58 -13.94
C SER A 87 4.81 27.52 -12.71
N LYS A 88 5.05 26.31 -12.20
CA LYS A 88 6.00 26.08 -11.11
C LYS A 88 7.39 26.67 -11.41
N SER A 89 7.81 26.67 -12.66
CA SER A 89 9.12 27.21 -13.08
C SER A 89 9.25 28.73 -12.98
N GLN A 90 8.13 29.46 -12.95
CA GLN A 90 8.08 30.92 -12.94
C GLN A 90 8.00 31.51 -11.53
N LEU A 91 7.95 30.67 -10.50
CA LEU A 91 7.67 31.07 -9.13
C LEU A 91 8.96 31.06 -8.29
N SER A 92 9.06 31.99 -7.35
CA SER A 92 10.12 31.97 -6.35
C SER A 92 10.02 30.73 -5.46
N ARG A 93 11.15 30.31 -4.90
CA ARG A 93 11.23 29.11 -4.05
C ARG A 93 10.35 29.26 -2.81
N GLU A 94 10.26 30.45 -2.25
CA GLU A 94 9.48 30.80 -1.07
C GLU A 94 7.98 30.66 -1.35
N VAL A 95 7.48 31.22 -2.45
CA VAL A 95 6.07 31.10 -2.85
C VAL A 95 5.70 29.63 -3.10
N LEU A 96 6.57 28.89 -3.81
CA LEU A 96 6.36 27.46 -4.04
C LEU A 96 6.32 26.65 -2.75
N ARG A 97 7.19 26.96 -1.79
CA ARG A 97 7.25 26.28 -0.48
C ARG A 97 5.95 26.49 0.30
N VAL A 98 5.47 27.74 0.39
CA VAL A 98 4.22 28.07 1.08
C VAL A 98 3.05 27.33 0.46
N TYR A 99 2.88 27.40 -0.86
CA TYR A 99 1.80 26.74 -1.56
C TYR A 99 1.86 25.21 -1.45
N THR A 100 3.05 24.62 -1.58
CA THR A 100 3.24 23.17 -1.44
C THR A 100 2.88 22.72 -0.03
N ASN A 101 3.26 23.49 1.00
CA ASN A 101 2.91 23.19 2.38
C ASN A 101 1.39 23.28 2.60
N GLU A 102 0.73 24.28 2.05
CA GLU A 102 -0.72 24.42 2.12
C GLU A 102 -1.45 23.22 1.50
N GLU A 103 -1.04 22.82 0.29
CA GLU A 103 -1.61 21.65 -0.40
C GLU A 103 -1.34 20.35 0.38
N ASN A 104 -0.14 20.19 0.94
CA ASN A 104 0.18 19.05 1.80
C ASN A 104 -0.66 19.04 3.09
N ASN A 105 -0.93 20.19 3.67
CA ASN A 105 -1.81 20.31 4.84
C ASN A 105 -3.25 19.95 4.50
N LYS A 106 -3.77 20.36 3.33
CA LYS A 106 -5.10 19.93 2.86
C LYS A 106 -5.17 18.41 2.68
N ARG A 107 -4.15 17.80 2.07
CA ARG A 107 -4.05 16.34 1.89
C ARG A 107 -4.02 15.61 3.23
N ARG A 108 -3.26 16.12 4.21
CA ARG A 108 -3.15 15.56 5.55
C ARG A 108 -4.47 15.65 6.32
N LYS A 109 -5.12 16.82 6.33
CA LYS A 109 -6.43 17.01 6.97
C LYS A 109 -7.50 16.07 6.41
N LEU A 110 -7.51 15.86 5.10
CA LEU A 110 -8.41 14.90 4.47
C LEU A 110 -8.10 13.46 4.93
N MET A 111 -6.83 13.07 4.95
CA MET A 111 -6.42 11.73 5.40
C MET A 111 -6.74 11.51 6.88
N GLU A 112 -6.49 12.49 7.74
CA GLU A 112 -6.79 12.44 9.17
C GLU A 112 -8.27 12.14 9.44
N LYS A 113 -9.19 12.61 8.58
CA LYS A 113 -10.61 12.27 8.70
C LYS A 113 -10.86 10.77 8.55
N TYR A 114 -10.17 10.12 7.63
CA TYR A 114 -10.28 8.67 7.41
C TYR A 114 -9.58 7.88 8.53
N ILE A 115 -8.39 8.33 8.97
CA ILE A 115 -7.67 7.72 10.10
C ILE A 115 -8.55 7.72 11.36
N ARG A 116 -9.23 8.83 11.66
CA ARG A 116 -10.15 8.91 12.81
C ARG A 116 -11.24 7.85 12.74
N LEU A 117 -11.87 7.64 11.58
CA LEU A 117 -12.87 6.59 11.41
C LEU A 117 -12.32 5.18 11.68
N CYS A 118 -11.10 4.88 11.20
CA CYS A 118 -10.46 3.59 11.50
C CYS A 118 -10.13 3.44 12.99
N ASN A 119 -9.62 4.49 13.63
CA ASN A 119 -9.28 4.49 15.04
C ASN A 119 -10.51 4.34 15.93
N ASP A 120 -11.62 5.01 15.59
CA ASP A 120 -12.90 4.88 16.28
C ASP A 120 -13.44 3.43 16.20
N ALA A 121 -13.20 2.76 15.07
CA ALA A 121 -13.49 1.34 14.87
C ALA A 121 -12.43 0.38 15.47
N LYS A 122 -11.39 0.91 16.14
CA LYS A 122 -10.27 0.15 16.72
C LYS A 122 -9.50 -0.71 15.71
N VAL A 123 -9.39 -0.23 14.47
CA VAL A 123 -8.68 -0.91 13.38
C VAL A 123 -7.28 -0.33 13.22
N THR A 124 -6.28 -1.20 13.06
CA THR A 124 -4.92 -0.76 12.76
C THR A 124 -4.88 -0.15 11.36
N VAL A 125 -4.43 1.10 11.25
CA VAL A 125 -4.42 1.85 9.99
C VAL A 125 -3.03 2.38 9.64
N ASP A 126 -2.60 2.05 8.42
CA ASP A 126 -1.42 2.60 7.78
C ASP A 126 -1.86 3.54 6.65
N THR A 127 -1.04 4.55 6.33
CA THR A 127 -1.39 5.51 5.26
C THR A 127 -0.29 5.64 4.23
N MET A 128 -0.68 5.81 2.98
CA MET A 128 0.22 5.98 1.86
C MET A 128 -0.24 7.09 0.93
N PHE A 129 0.71 7.94 0.57
CA PHE A 129 0.53 9.05 -0.36
C PHE A 129 1.35 8.79 -1.63
N VAL A 130 0.67 8.79 -2.78
CA VAL A 130 1.30 8.53 -4.09
C VAL A 130 1.11 9.75 -4.99
N GLU A 131 2.19 10.27 -5.56
CA GLU A 131 2.15 11.38 -6.49
C GLU A 131 2.04 10.86 -7.93
N SER A 132 0.91 11.08 -8.59
CA SER A 132 0.70 10.75 -10.01
C SER A 132 -0.45 11.52 -10.64
N LYS A 133 -0.31 11.89 -11.93
CA LYS A 133 -1.40 12.49 -12.73
C LYS A 133 -2.46 11.44 -13.12
N ALA A 134 -2.04 10.19 -13.33
CA ALA A 134 -2.91 9.10 -13.75
C ALA A 134 -3.26 8.22 -12.54
N ILE A 135 -4.34 8.58 -11.84
CA ILE A 135 -4.74 7.93 -10.57
C ILE A 135 -4.93 6.42 -10.73
N ALA A 136 -5.75 6.00 -11.71
CA ALA A 136 -6.09 4.59 -11.90
C ALA A 136 -4.85 3.76 -12.28
N LYS A 137 -4.03 4.26 -13.21
CA LYS A 137 -2.75 3.64 -13.58
C LYS A 137 -1.82 3.52 -12.37
N ALA A 138 -1.70 4.58 -11.56
CA ALA A 138 -0.83 4.55 -10.39
C ALA A 138 -1.25 3.51 -9.36
N ILE A 139 -2.55 3.23 -9.23
CA ILE A 139 -3.05 2.17 -8.35
C ILE A 139 -2.71 0.80 -8.93
N VAL A 140 -2.96 0.56 -10.22
CA VAL A 140 -2.60 -0.70 -10.90
C VAL A 140 -1.10 -0.99 -10.78
N ASP A 141 -0.29 0.03 -11.05
CA ASP A 141 1.17 -0.01 -10.93
C ASP A 141 1.63 -0.33 -9.48
N LEU A 142 0.84 0.04 -8.47
CA LEU A 142 1.19 -0.12 -7.06
C LEU A 142 0.91 -1.54 -6.55
N VAL A 143 -0.07 -2.23 -7.13
CA VAL A 143 -0.46 -3.60 -6.76
C VAL A 143 0.74 -4.56 -6.75
N PRO A 144 1.53 -4.71 -7.83
CA PRO A 144 2.67 -5.61 -7.84
C PRO A 144 3.85 -5.13 -7.00
N VAL A 145 3.96 -3.81 -6.76
CA VAL A 145 5.05 -3.25 -5.94
C VAL A 145 4.88 -3.60 -4.47
N LEU A 146 3.64 -3.62 -3.98
CA LEU A 146 3.32 -3.92 -2.58
C LEU A 146 2.70 -5.31 -2.38
N ASN A 147 2.60 -6.11 -3.44
CA ASN A 147 1.95 -7.41 -3.44
C ASN A 147 0.53 -7.36 -2.83
N ILE A 148 -0.27 -6.38 -3.28
CA ILE A 148 -1.62 -6.11 -2.79
C ILE A 148 -2.56 -7.23 -3.24
N THR A 149 -3.17 -7.94 -2.29
CA THR A 149 -4.12 -9.02 -2.57
C THR A 149 -5.58 -8.57 -2.47
N LYS A 150 -5.90 -7.60 -1.61
CA LYS A 150 -7.24 -7.04 -1.45
C LYS A 150 -7.22 -5.53 -1.63
N LEU A 151 -7.93 -5.04 -2.65
CA LEU A 151 -8.02 -3.62 -2.97
C LEU A 151 -9.49 -3.17 -3.05
N VAL A 152 -9.83 -2.13 -2.31
CA VAL A 152 -11.15 -1.49 -2.34
C VAL A 152 -11.03 -0.09 -2.95
N ILE A 153 -11.90 0.21 -3.91
CA ILE A 153 -11.92 1.51 -4.60
C ILE A 153 -13.32 2.08 -4.70
N GLY A 154 -13.44 3.38 -4.42
CA GLY A 154 -14.69 4.12 -4.62
C GLY A 154 -14.97 4.40 -6.10
N SER A 155 -16.22 4.23 -6.51
CA SER A 155 -16.73 4.73 -7.78
C SER A 155 -17.72 5.85 -7.54
N LYS A 156 -17.55 6.97 -8.25
CA LYS A 156 -18.49 8.12 -8.21
C LYS A 156 -19.74 7.91 -9.08
N SER A 157 -19.84 6.78 -9.77
CA SER A 157 -20.94 6.52 -10.68
C SER A 157 -21.32 5.03 -10.67
N PRO A 158 -22.62 4.70 -10.76
CA PRO A 158 -23.13 3.32 -10.58
C PRO A 158 -22.71 2.43 -11.76
N PRO A 159 -22.28 1.18 -11.56
CA PRO A 159 -21.77 0.31 -12.62
C PRO A 159 -22.69 0.37 -13.86
N CYS A 160 -22.12 0.69 -15.02
CA CYS A 160 -22.92 0.87 -16.24
C CYS A 160 -23.47 -0.49 -16.69
N SER A 161 -24.80 -0.61 -16.75
CA SER A 161 -25.51 -1.76 -17.33
C SER A 161 -25.65 -1.69 -18.86
N SER A 162 -25.08 -0.69 -19.54
CA SER A 162 -25.25 -0.53 -20.98
C SER A 162 -24.09 -1.15 -21.75
N GLN A 163 -24.36 -2.28 -22.40
CA GLN A 163 -23.49 -2.97 -23.36
C GLN A 163 -23.16 -2.14 -24.62
N TYR A 164 -23.72 -0.93 -24.76
CA TYR A 164 -23.57 -0.07 -25.94
C TYR A 164 -22.49 1.02 -25.82
N ALA A 165 -21.59 0.92 -24.84
CA ALA A 165 -20.39 1.76 -24.78
C ALA A 165 -19.17 1.02 -25.34
N GLU A 166 -19.36 0.28 -26.43
CA GLU A 166 -18.24 -0.11 -27.29
C GLU A 166 -17.55 1.17 -27.79
N GLU A 167 -16.22 1.13 -27.88
CA GLU A 167 -15.38 2.16 -28.52
C GLU A 167 -14.96 3.41 -27.72
N SER A 168 -14.98 3.38 -26.38
CA SER A 168 -14.14 4.35 -25.65
C SER A 168 -13.39 3.76 -24.46
N TRP A 169 -12.19 3.24 -24.75
CA TRP A 169 -11.13 3.00 -23.76
C TRP A 169 -10.75 4.25 -22.93
N GLN A 170 -11.39 5.39 -23.19
CA GLN A 170 -11.24 6.68 -22.52
C GLN A 170 -12.33 6.96 -21.47
N LYS A 171 -13.42 6.17 -21.40
CA LYS A 171 -14.52 6.35 -20.44
C LYS A 171 -14.63 5.26 -19.37
N LEU A 172 -13.61 4.40 -19.24
CA LEU A 172 -13.55 3.48 -18.10
C LEU A 172 -13.50 4.29 -16.80
N ARG A 173 -14.48 4.05 -15.93
CA ARG A 173 -14.50 4.66 -14.60
C ARG A 173 -13.31 4.13 -13.83
N LYS A 174 -12.69 4.97 -12.97
CA LYS A 174 -11.41 4.65 -12.32
C LYS A 174 -11.39 3.27 -11.67
N GLY A 175 -12.48 2.85 -11.03
CA GLY A 175 -12.64 1.52 -10.43
C GLY A 175 -12.63 0.39 -11.45
N GLU A 176 -13.43 0.49 -12.51
CA GLU A 176 -13.50 -0.51 -13.60
C GLU A 176 -12.15 -0.65 -14.31
N PHE A 177 -11.47 0.47 -14.57
CA PHE A 177 -10.12 0.45 -15.13
C PHE A 177 -9.15 -0.32 -14.24
N VAL A 178 -9.15 -0.04 -12.93
CA VAL A 178 -8.27 -0.73 -11.98
C VAL A 178 -8.60 -2.21 -11.93
N LYS A 179 -9.87 -2.57 -11.84
CA LYS A 179 -10.31 -3.98 -11.79
C LYS A 179 -9.90 -4.76 -13.04
N LYS A 180 -10.06 -4.18 -14.23
CA LYS A 180 -9.69 -4.83 -15.51
C LYS A 180 -8.18 -5.02 -15.67
N ASN A 181 -7.36 -4.15 -15.08
CA ASN A 181 -5.90 -4.15 -15.29
C ASN A 181 -5.13 -4.64 -14.05
N ALA A 182 -5.81 -4.98 -12.96
CA ALA A 182 -5.17 -5.56 -11.78
C ALA A 182 -4.73 -7.00 -12.10
N PRO A 183 -3.59 -7.45 -11.54
CA PRO A 183 -3.19 -8.85 -11.61
C PRO A 183 -4.25 -9.80 -11.03
N ASP A 184 -4.32 -11.02 -11.56
CA ASP A 184 -5.34 -12.02 -11.19
C ASP A 184 -5.36 -12.38 -9.69
N TYR A 185 -4.23 -12.21 -8.98
CA TYR A 185 -4.15 -12.46 -7.54
C TYR A 185 -4.75 -11.34 -6.67
N CYS A 186 -5.10 -10.19 -7.27
CA CYS A 186 -5.59 -9.03 -6.56
C CYS A 186 -7.11 -8.93 -6.71
N GLU A 187 -7.83 -9.18 -5.62
CA GLU A 187 -9.28 -8.97 -5.57
C GLU A 187 -9.59 -7.47 -5.48
N VAL A 188 -10.17 -6.92 -6.56
CA VAL A 188 -10.61 -5.52 -6.62
C VAL A 188 -12.11 -5.42 -6.38
N THR A 189 -12.48 -4.84 -5.23
CA THR A 189 -13.85 -4.53 -4.87
C THR A 189 -14.17 -3.06 -5.15
N ILE A 190 -15.22 -2.81 -5.92
CA ILE A 190 -15.69 -1.45 -6.25
C ILE A 190 -16.91 -1.13 -5.38
N ILE A 191 -16.87 0.02 -4.70
CA ILE A 191 -17.96 0.51 -3.85
C ILE A 191 -18.57 1.77 -4.45
N HIS A 192 -19.90 1.80 -4.54
CA HIS A 192 -20.66 2.98 -4.96
C HIS A 192 -21.81 3.24 -3.99
N GLY A 193 -21.84 4.43 -3.37
CA GLY A 193 -22.90 4.81 -2.44
C GLY A 193 -23.00 3.87 -1.23
N GLY A 194 -21.86 3.41 -0.72
CA GLY A 194 -21.78 2.46 0.39
C GLY A 194 -22.22 1.02 0.07
N LYS A 195 -22.31 0.63 -1.20
CA LYS A 195 -22.64 -0.76 -1.60
C LYS A 195 -21.59 -1.34 -2.54
N LYS A 196 -21.25 -2.62 -2.36
CA LYS A 196 -20.43 -3.40 -3.30
C LYS A 196 -21.18 -3.55 -4.62
N THR A 197 -20.53 -3.19 -5.73
CA THR A 197 -21.07 -3.45 -7.06
C THR A 197 -20.94 -4.94 -7.35
N VAL A 198 -22.06 -5.59 -7.67
CA VAL A 198 -22.06 -7.01 -8.07
C VAL A 198 -21.52 -7.09 -9.49
N ASP A 199 -20.57 -7.99 -9.72
CA ASP A 199 -20.11 -8.31 -11.05
C ASP A 199 -21.21 -9.05 -11.77
N SER A 200 -21.64 -8.56 -12.94
CA SER A 200 -22.33 -9.42 -13.89
C SER A 200 -21.27 -10.32 -14.50
N GLU A 201 -21.00 -11.46 -13.86
CA GLU A 201 -20.26 -12.55 -14.45
C GLU A 201 -21.03 -13.03 -15.69
N GLN A 202 -20.44 -12.87 -16.86
CA GLN A 202 -20.91 -13.54 -18.07
C GLN A 202 -20.37 -14.98 -18.02
N ASP A 203 -21.20 -15.91 -17.56
CA ASP A 203 -21.03 -17.32 -17.87
C ASP A 203 -21.27 -17.52 -19.38
N THR A 204 -20.21 -17.77 -20.15
CA THR A 204 -20.32 -18.55 -21.39
C THR A 204 -18.99 -19.25 -21.71
N GLU A 205 -18.86 -20.51 -21.28
CA GLU A 205 -18.08 -21.56 -21.96
C GLU A 205 -19.11 -22.41 -22.76
N PRO A 206 -18.77 -23.01 -23.92
CA PRO A 206 -17.74 -24.03 -23.94
C PRO A 206 -16.76 -24.06 -25.13
N LEU A 207 -15.51 -24.43 -24.79
CA LEU A 207 -14.53 -25.26 -25.51
C LEU A 207 -13.97 -24.77 -26.86
N GLN A 208 -12.64 -24.60 -26.92
CA GLN A 208 -11.77 -25.55 -27.65
C GLN A 208 -10.26 -25.34 -27.36
N SER A 209 -9.60 -26.50 -27.32
CA SER A 209 -8.22 -26.80 -26.96
C SER A 209 -7.13 -26.20 -27.86
N SER A 210 -6.03 -25.73 -27.26
CA SER A 210 -4.66 -26.07 -27.72
C SER A 210 -3.56 -25.65 -26.72
N SER A 211 -2.92 -26.66 -26.13
CA SER A 211 -1.52 -26.80 -25.67
C SER A 211 -0.66 -25.56 -25.31
N LEU A 212 -0.19 -25.57 -24.06
CA LEU A 212 0.90 -24.76 -23.47
C LEU A 212 2.28 -25.02 -24.12
N PRO A 213 3.27 -24.15 -23.84
CA PRO A 213 4.42 -24.61 -23.05
C PRO A 213 4.56 -23.90 -21.70
N ARG A 214 4.80 -24.73 -20.69
CA ARG A 214 4.95 -24.45 -19.26
C ARG A 214 6.37 -23.94 -18.98
N SER A 215 6.53 -22.73 -18.45
CA SER A 215 7.80 -22.28 -17.86
C SER A 215 7.62 -22.07 -16.36
N ASN A 216 8.03 -23.07 -15.57
CA ASN A 216 8.16 -22.99 -14.12
C ASN A 216 9.31 -22.05 -13.75
N LYS A 217 9.01 -20.93 -13.08
CA LYS A 217 9.96 -20.29 -12.15
C LYS A 217 9.23 -19.92 -10.87
N LYS A 218 9.45 -20.72 -9.82
CA LYS A 218 9.23 -20.35 -8.43
C LYS A 218 10.39 -19.45 -8.03
N ASP A 219 10.20 -18.14 -8.09
CA ASP A 219 11.11 -17.22 -7.42
C ASP A 219 10.51 -16.84 -6.07
N ASN A 220 11.04 -17.49 -5.05
CA ASN A 220 10.81 -17.21 -3.64
C ASN A 220 11.62 -15.96 -3.31
N PHE A 221 11.00 -14.77 -3.27
CA PHE A 221 11.72 -13.54 -2.93
C PHE A 221 11.09 -12.84 -1.72
N GLN A 222 11.64 -13.14 -0.54
CA GLN A 222 11.55 -12.29 0.64
C GLN A 222 12.25 -10.95 0.34
N ARG A 223 11.50 -9.84 0.15
CA ARG A 223 12.07 -8.48 0.03
C ARG A 223 11.74 -7.65 1.26
N ASN A 224 12.78 -7.12 1.90
CA ASN A 224 12.68 -6.05 2.87
C ASN A 224 12.14 -4.78 2.18
N ILE A 225 11.14 -4.16 2.78
CA ILE A 225 10.33 -3.04 2.27
C ILE A 225 11.11 -1.71 2.07
N PHE A 226 12.43 -1.70 2.28
CA PHE A 226 13.25 -0.49 2.24
C PHE A 226 14.24 -0.38 1.06
N ASP A 227 14.30 -1.37 0.17
CA ASP A 227 15.10 -1.24 -1.05
C ASP A 227 14.23 -0.81 -2.25
N CYS A 228 14.67 0.27 -2.89
CA CYS A 228 14.11 0.79 -4.13
C CYS A 228 14.24 -0.27 -5.23
N ALA A 229 13.24 -1.15 -5.36
CA ALA A 229 13.15 -2.10 -6.45
C ALA A 229 12.86 -1.35 -7.75
N CYS A 230 13.89 -1.13 -8.56
CA CYS A 230 13.75 -0.73 -9.95
C CYS A 230 13.14 -1.88 -10.75
N PHE A 231 11.83 -2.08 -10.65
CA PHE A 231 11.08 -2.77 -11.67
C PHE A 231 11.14 -1.90 -12.93
N THR A 232 11.78 -2.42 -13.97
CA THR A 232 11.90 -1.76 -15.27
C THR A 232 10.50 -1.34 -15.77
N GLY A 233 10.20 -0.04 -15.69
CA GLY A 233 9.01 0.59 -16.29
C GLY A 233 8.00 1.25 -15.34
N LEU A 234 8.04 0.99 -14.03
CA LEU A 234 7.07 1.55 -13.08
C LEU A 234 7.57 2.85 -12.42
N LYS A 235 7.18 4.00 -12.98
CA LYS A 235 7.52 5.33 -12.43
C LYS A 235 6.50 5.75 -11.37
N LEU A 236 6.46 5.03 -10.25
CA LEU A 236 5.68 5.43 -9.08
C LEU A 236 6.50 6.32 -8.15
N ARG A 237 5.89 7.43 -7.70
CA ARG A 237 6.44 8.26 -6.63
C ARG A 237 5.60 8.12 -5.38
N ILE A 238 5.98 7.19 -4.51
CA ILE A 238 5.44 7.09 -3.15
C ILE A 238 6.12 8.19 -2.34
N VAL A 239 5.36 9.19 -1.90
CA VAL A 239 5.92 10.36 -1.21
C VAL A 239 5.95 10.19 0.31
N LYS A 240 5.11 9.30 0.85
CA LYS A 240 5.01 9.07 2.29
C LYS A 240 4.28 7.75 2.57
N ILE A 241 4.87 6.94 3.43
CA ILE A 241 4.23 5.81 4.11
C ILE A 241 4.28 6.11 5.60
N CYS A 242 3.16 5.97 6.30
CA CYS A 242 3.11 6.02 7.75
C CYS A 242 2.58 4.67 8.23
N THR A 243 3.40 3.96 8.99
CA THR A 243 3.04 2.68 9.60
C THR A 243 2.74 2.87 11.08
N ALA A 244 1.63 2.33 11.55
CA ALA A 244 1.28 2.30 12.96
C ALA A 244 2.26 1.39 13.73
N PRO A 245 2.68 1.75 14.95
CA PRO A 245 3.53 0.89 15.77
C PRO A 245 2.79 -0.41 16.08
N ARG A 246 3.40 -1.56 15.78
CA ARG A 246 2.85 -2.87 16.14
C ARG A 246 2.98 -3.04 17.66
N GLY A 247 1.87 -3.04 18.38
CA GLY A 247 1.86 -3.38 19.80
C GLY A 247 2.37 -4.80 19.99
N ILE A 248 3.49 -4.96 20.69
CA ILE A 248 3.91 -6.26 21.21
C ILE A 248 2.94 -6.58 22.35
N HIS A 249 2.13 -7.61 22.19
CA HIS A 249 1.28 -8.12 23.26
C HIS A 249 2.20 -8.77 24.30
N VAL A 250 2.64 -7.99 25.30
CA VAL A 250 3.18 -8.57 26.53
C VAL A 250 1.99 -9.14 27.27
N LYS A 251 1.95 -10.46 27.43
CA LYS A 251 1.00 -11.11 28.34
C LYS A 251 1.47 -10.82 29.75
N ASP A 252 0.71 -10.01 30.49
CA ASP A 252 0.90 -9.88 31.92
C ASP A 252 0.67 -11.25 32.57
N SER A 253 1.68 -11.73 33.31
CA SER A 253 1.65 -12.96 34.10
C SER A 253 1.24 -12.68 35.54
#